data_AF-A0A1F2ETX9-F1
#
_entry.id   AF-A0A1F2ETX9-F1
#
_cell.length_a   1.000
_cell.length_b   1.000
_cell.length_c   1.000
_cell.angle_alpha   90.00
_cell.angle_beta   90.00
_cell.angle_gamma   90.00
#
_symmetry.space_group_name_H-M   'P 1'
#
loop_
_entity.id
_entity.type
_entity.pdbx_description
1 polymer ?
#
loop_
_entity_poly.entity_id
_entity_poly.type
_entity_poly.pdbx_seq_one_letter_code
_entity_poly.pdbx_strand_id
1 'polypeptide(L)'
;MNNKRRVYVYNGSSGLGCFALFAVIMLLIMLFIFFTQLFIQIFPTLLLIFSILLLIRSTYHLWQWREKDKHAQAGGFIEIDGVIEPIEAPNNQTRDYHKQRIFTSIIGIILALLLMQYL
;
A
#
# COMPACT_ATOMS: atom_id res chain seq x y z
N MET A 1 51.36 52.31 -30.39
CA MET A 1 50.24 51.93 -29.51
C MET A 1 49.43 50.85 -30.19
N ASN A 2 49.31 49.68 -29.56
CA ASN A 2 48.85 48.44 -30.18
C ASN A 2 47.31 48.39 -30.22
N ASN A 3 46.72 48.47 -31.41
CA ASN A 3 45.27 48.59 -31.60
C ASN A 3 44.65 47.19 -31.67
N LYS A 4 44.40 46.56 -30.51
CA LYS A 4 43.73 45.26 -30.44
C LYS A 4 42.24 45.42 -30.73
N ARG A 5 41.82 44.98 -31.91
CA ARG A 5 40.42 44.90 -32.34
C ARG A 5 39.71 43.83 -31.49
N ARG A 6 38.72 44.23 -30.68
CA ARG A 6 37.89 43.28 -29.92
C ARG A 6 36.97 42.56 -30.90
N VAL A 7 37.21 41.28 -31.11
CA VAL A 7 36.32 40.39 -31.87
C VAL A 7 35.37 39.75 -30.86
N TYR A 8 34.12 40.20 -30.86
CA TYR A 8 33.07 39.55 -30.09
C TYR A 8 32.65 38.29 -30.85
N VAL A 9 33.16 37.14 -30.40
CA VAL A 9 32.70 35.83 -30.89
C VAL A 9 31.33 35.58 -30.28
N TYR A 10 30.28 35.74 -31.07
CA TYR A 10 28.93 35.33 -30.68
C TYR A 10 28.92 33.81 -30.54
N ASN A 11 28.80 33.32 -29.31
CA ASN A 11 28.63 31.90 -29.03
C ASN A 11 27.18 31.51 -29.39
N GLY A 12 26.95 31.16 -30.66
CA GLY A 12 25.64 30.78 -31.20
C GLY A 12 25.08 29.45 -30.67
N SER A 13 25.72 28.81 -29.69
CA SER A 13 25.30 27.50 -29.15
C SER A 13 24.26 27.59 -28.01
N SER A 14 23.94 28.79 -27.51
CA SER A 14 23.06 28.98 -26.35
C SER A 14 21.58 28.62 -26.62
N GLY A 15 21.10 28.75 -27.85
CA GLY A 15 19.71 28.43 -28.21
C GLY A 15 19.41 26.93 -28.20
N LEU A 16 20.25 26.12 -28.85
CA LEU A 16 20.10 24.66 -28.95
C LEU A 16 20.15 23.97 -27.59
N GLY A 17 21.04 24.41 -26.70
CA GLY A 17 21.12 23.90 -25.32
C GLY A 17 19.87 24.23 -24.50
N CYS A 18 19.30 25.43 -24.67
CA CYS A 18 18.07 25.82 -24.01
C CYS A 18 16.86 25.01 -24.52
N PHE A 19 16.74 24.80 -25.84
CA PHE A 19 15.68 23.95 -26.41
C PHE A 19 15.80 22.49 -25.97
N ALA A 20 17.01 21.93 -25.92
CA ALA A 20 17.23 20.58 -25.40
C ALA A 20 16.79 20.47 -23.93
N LEU A 21 17.07 21.49 -23.11
CA LEU A 21 16.69 21.52 -21.70
C LEU A 21 15.16 21.61 -21.53
N PHE A 22 14.49 22.44 -22.34
CA PHE A 22 13.02 22.47 -22.41
C PHE A 22 12.42 21.13 -22.84
N ALA A 23 13.01 20.45 -23.83
CA ALA A 23 12.55 19.14 -24.28
C ALA A 23 12.68 18.07 -23.19
N VAL A 24 13.80 18.06 -22.46
CA VAL A 24 14.02 17.15 -21.32
C VAL A 24 13.01 17.40 -20.20
N ILE A 25 12.75 18.66 -19.84
CA ILE A 25 11.76 19.01 -18.81
C ILE A 25 10.36 18.56 -19.24
N MET A 26 9.97 18.81 -20.50
CA MET A 26 8.68 18.37 -21.02
C MET A 26 8.53 16.85 -20.98
N LEU A 27 9.59 16.12 -21.31
CA LEU A 27 9.61 14.66 -21.25
C LEU A 27 9.46 14.14 -19.81
N LEU A 28 10.14 14.77 -18.84
CA LEU A 28 9.98 14.44 -17.41
C LEU A 28 8.56 14.70 -16.91
N ILE A 29 7.94 15.82 -17.29
CA ILE A 29 6.55 16.13 -16.93
C ILE A 29 5.61 15.09 -17.55
N MET A 30 5.81 14.72 -18.81
CA MET A 30 4.98 13.71 -19.47
C MET A 30 5.09 12.35 -18.77
N LEU A 31 6.30 11.91 -18.44
CA LEU A 31 6.53 10.68 -17.68
C LEU A 31 5.82 10.74 -16.31
N PHE A 32 5.96 11.86 -15.60
CA PHE A 32 5.31 12.05 -14.30
C PHE A 32 3.78 11.93 -14.40
N ILE A 33 3.15 12.58 -15.39
CA ILE A 33 1.71 12.50 -15.63
C ILE A 33 1.30 11.07 -15.97
N PHE A 34 2.04 10.40 -16.86
CA PHE A 34 1.77 9.03 -17.26
C PHE A 34 1.78 8.07 -16.05
N PHE A 35 2.83 8.12 -15.22
CA PHE A 35 2.90 7.29 -14.02
C PHE A 35 1.83 7.63 -13.00
N THR A 36 1.47 8.92 -12.87
CA THR A 36 0.42 9.34 -11.95
C THR A 36 -0.94 8.79 -12.37
N GLN A 37 -1.28 8.87 -13.67
CA GLN A 37 -2.52 8.29 -14.19
C GLN A 37 -2.56 6.77 -14.02
N LEU A 38 -1.45 6.09 -14.33
CA LEU A 38 -1.33 4.64 -14.17
C LEU A 38 -1.44 4.23 -12.70
N PHE A 39 -0.86 5.00 -11.77
CA PHE A 39 -1.00 4.76 -10.34
C PHE A 39 -2.45 4.94 -9.87
N ILE A 40 -3.12 6.03 -10.28
CA ILE A 40 -4.51 6.29 -9.88
C ILE A 40 -5.42 5.15 -10.36
N GLN A 41 -5.21 4.59 -11.56
CA GLN A 41 -5.99 3.46 -12.06
C GLN A 41 -5.75 2.15 -11.28
N ILE A 42 -4.49 1.86 -10.94
CA ILE A 42 -4.13 0.58 -10.30
C ILE A 42 -4.37 0.60 -8.78
N PHE A 43 -4.19 1.76 -8.14
CA PHE A 43 -4.23 1.90 -6.70
C PHE A 43 -5.53 1.39 -6.05
N PRO A 44 -6.74 1.74 -6.53
CA PRO A 44 -7.99 1.24 -5.95
C PRO A 44 -8.10 -0.28 -6.05
N THR A 45 -7.62 -0.87 -7.14
CA THR A 45 -7.63 -2.32 -7.35
C THR A 45 -6.71 -3.03 -6.37
N LEU A 46 -5.49 -2.52 -6.19
CA LEU A 46 -4.56 -3.04 -5.19
C LEU A 46 -5.10 -2.87 -3.77
N LEU A 47 -5.69 -1.71 -3.45
CA LEU A 47 -6.33 -1.44 -2.17
C LEU A 47 -7.45 -2.43 -1.89
N LEU A 48 -8.33 -2.68 -2.87
CA LEU A 48 -9.43 -3.63 -2.76
C LEU A 48 -8.93 -5.04 -2.47
N ILE A 49 -7.97 -5.54 -3.27
CA ILE A 49 -7.39 -6.87 -3.10
C ILE A 49 -6.76 -7.01 -1.71
N PHE A 50 -5.96 -6.02 -1.29
CA PHE A 50 -5.32 -6.05 0.01
C PHE A 50 -6.34 -6.05 1.15
N SER A 51 -7.36 -5.19 1.08
CA SER A 51 -8.42 -5.14 2.10
C SER A 51 -9.20 -6.46 2.18
N ILE A 52 -9.50 -7.13 1.06
CA ILE A 52 -10.14 -8.45 1.05
C ILE A 52 -9.25 -9.50 1.71
N LEU A 53 -7.96 -9.55 1.36
CA LEU A 53 -7.02 -10.50 1.97
C LEU A 53 -6.89 -10.30 3.48
N LEU A 54 -6.82 -9.04 3.94
CA LEU A 54 -6.79 -8.72 5.36
C LEU A 54 -8.08 -9.15 6.05
N LEU A 55 -9.23 -8.95 5.42
CA LEU A 55 -10.53 -9.32 5.95
C LEU A 55 -10.62 -10.83 6.16
N ILE A 56 -10.32 -11.62 5.12
CA ILE A 56 -10.34 -13.09 5.16
C ILE A 56 -9.41 -13.62 6.25
N ARG A 57 -8.17 -13.10 6.31
CA ARG A 57 -7.21 -13.56 7.32
C ARG A 57 -7.67 -13.23 8.74
N SER A 58 -8.28 -12.07 8.94
CA SER A 58 -8.72 -11.62 10.26
C SER A 58 -9.96 -12.39 10.73
N THR A 59 -10.91 -12.67 9.82
CA THR A 59 -12.07 -13.51 10.15
C THR A 59 -11.67 -14.95 10.45
N TYR A 60 -10.70 -15.51 9.72
CA TYR A 60 -10.15 -16.84 10.00
C TYR A 60 -9.54 -16.93 11.41
N HIS A 61 -8.69 -15.98 11.79
CA HIS A 61 -8.11 -15.96 13.14
C HIS A 61 -9.17 -15.76 14.23
N LEU A 62 -10.21 -14.95 13.96
CA LEU A 62 -11.29 -14.75 14.91
C LEU A 62 -12.14 -16.02 15.08
N TRP A 63 -12.32 -16.79 14.01
CA TRP A 63 -12.98 -18.09 14.06
C TRP A 63 -12.17 -19.10 14.88
N GLN A 64 -10.86 -19.22 14.64
CA GLN A 64 -9.97 -20.06 15.45
C GLN A 64 -9.96 -19.65 16.93
N TRP A 65 -9.94 -18.34 17.21
CA TRP A 65 -10.02 -17.82 18.57
C TRP A 65 -11.32 -18.27 19.26
N ARG A 66 -12.45 -18.19 18.54
CA ARG A 66 -13.76 -18.60 19.06
C ARG A 66 -13.85 -20.10 19.30
N GLU A 67 -13.23 -20.90 18.44
CA GLU A 67 -13.17 -22.35 18.61
C GLU A 67 -12.38 -22.72 19.86
N LYS A 68 -11.18 -22.12 20.04
CA LYS A 68 -10.37 -22.30 21.25
C LYS A 68 -11.09 -21.86 22.52
N ASP A 69 -11.78 -20.72 22.50
CA ASP A 69 -12.55 -20.22 23.64
C ASP A 69 -13.68 -21.18 24.04
N LYS A 70 -14.39 -21.77 23.06
CA LYS A 70 -15.41 -22.80 23.34
C LYS A 70 -14.81 -24.05 23.96
N HIS A 71 -13.66 -24.52 23.49
CA HIS A 71 -13.00 -25.69 24.05
C HIS A 71 -12.47 -25.43 25.47
N ALA A 72 -11.91 -24.24 25.72
CA ALA A 72 -11.49 -23.82 27.05
C ALA A 72 -12.69 -23.75 28.03
N GLN A 73 -13.80 -23.15 27.62
CA GLN A 73 -15.02 -23.05 28.43
C GLN A 73 -15.67 -24.41 28.71
N ALA A 74 -15.53 -25.38 27.80
CA ALA A 74 -16.00 -26.74 28.00
C ALA A 74 -15.09 -27.58 28.92
N GLY A 75 -14.00 -27.00 29.44
CA GLY A 75 -13.00 -27.74 30.21
C GLY A 75 -12.23 -28.76 29.37
N GLY A 76 -12.03 -28.47 28.08
CA GLY A 76 -11.31 -29.35 27.16
C GLY A 76 -9.84 -29.47 27.51
N PHE A 77 -9.27 -30.64 27.21
CA PHE A 77 -7.85 -30.94 27.39
C PHE A 77 -7.23 -31.31 26.05
N ILE A 78 -5.94 -31.04 25.89
CA ILE A 78 -5.16 -31.43 24.73
C ILE A 78 -3.95 -32.24 25.20
N GLU A 79 -3.60 -33.28 24.45
CA GLU A 79 -2.40 -34.08 24.72
C GLU A 79 -1.23 -33.51 23.89
N ILE A 80 -0.18 -33.07 24.58
CA ILE A 80 1.05 -32.56 23.98
C ILE A 80 2.20 -33.38 24.58
N ASP A 81 2.96 -34.08 23.73
CA ASP A 81 4.10 -34.90 24.15
C ASP A 81 3.80 -35.92 25.27
N GLY A 82 2.59 -36.49 25.26
CA GLY A 82 2.13 -37.47 26.26
C GLY A 82 1.65 -36.87 27.58
N VAL A 83 1.57 -35.54 27.69
CA VAL A 83 1.04 -34.82 28.85
C VAL A 83 -0.32 -34.22 28.48
N ILE A 84 -1.32 -34.46 29.34
CA ILE A 84 -2.67 -33.89 29.19
C ILE A 84 -2.67 -32.50 29.83
N GLU A 85 -2.75 -31.46 29.01
CA GLU A 85 -2.80 -30.07 29.45
C GLU A 85 -4.21 -29.47 29.24
N PRO A 86 -4.72 -28.64 30.16
CA PRO A 86 -5.99 -27.94 29.97
C PRO A 86 -5.87 -26.89 28.87
N ILE A 87 -6.89 -26.76 28.03
CA ILE A 87 -6.92 -25.72 27.00
C ILE A 87 -7.15 -24.37 27.67
N GLU A 88 -6.13 -23.52 27.67
CA GLU A 88 -6.22 -22.18 28.23
C GLU A 88 -7.12 -21.25 27.40
N ALA A 89 -7.78 -20.32 28.08
CA ALA A 89 -8.60 -19.31 27.42
C ALA A 89 -7.73 -18.40 26.51
N PRO A 90 -8.09 -18.22 25.24
CA PRO A 90 -7.27 -17.46 24.31
C PRO A 90 -7.29 -15.96 24.62
N ASN A 91 -6.15 -15.27 24.40
CA ASN A 91 -5.98 -13.86 24.75
C ASN A 91 -7.02 -12.93 24.09
N ASN A 92 -7.69 -12.10 24.89
CA ASN A 92 -8.66 -11.10 24.43
C ASN A 92 -8.04 -9.97 23.59
N GLN A 93 -6.77 -9.62 23.82
CA GLN A 93 -6.08 -8.60 23.03
C GLN A 93 -5.98 -9.00 21.54
N THR A 94 -5.71 -10.28 21.28
CA THR A 94 -5.62 -10.82 19.91
C THR A 94 -6.98 -10.73 19.22
N ARG A 95 -8.07 -11.01 19.94
CA ARG A 95 -9.44 -10.87 19.43
C ARG A 95 -9.74 -9.42 19.03
N ASP A 96 -9.44 -8.48 19.90
CA ASP A 96 -9.77 -7.08 19.68
C ASP A 96 -8.94 -6.46 18.54
N TYR A 97 -7.66 -6.87 18.40
CA TYR A 97 -6.84 -6.55 17.22
C TYR A 97 -7.47 -7.03 15.91
N HIS A 98 -7.92 -8.30 15.85
CA HIS A 98 -8.55 -8.83 14.64
C HIS A 98 -9.91 -8.18 14.34
N LYS A 99 -10.69 -7.83 15.37
CA LYS A 99 -11.93 -7.05 15.18
C LYS A 99 -11.63 -5.68 14.58
N GLN A 100 -10.68 -4.94 15.14
CA GLN A 100 -10.31 -3.62 14.60
C GLN A 100 -9.82 -3.73 13.15
N ARG A 101 -9.05 -4.77 12.84
CA ARG A 101 -8.56 -5.04 11.48
C ARG A 101 -9.68 -5.42 10.51
N ILE A 102 -10.73 -6.09 10.96
CA ILE A 102 -11.94 -6.33 10.16
C ILE A 102 -12.62 -4.99 9.82
N PHE A 103 -12.84 -4.12 10.81
CA PHE A 103 -13.43 -2.80 10.57
C PHE A 103 -12.60 -1.96 9.60
N THR A 104 -11.28 -1.90 9.78
CA THR A 104 -10.40 -1.14 8.87
C THR A 104 -10.38 -1.74 7.47
N SER A 105 -10.45 -3.07 7.35
CA SER A 105 -10.55 -3.74 6.04
C SER A 105 -11.87 -3.42 5.34
N ILE A 106 -13.00 -3.40 6.06
CA ILE A 106 -14.30 -2.99 5.50
C ILE A 106 -14.26 -1.54 5.03
N ILE A 107 -13.72 -0.62 5.83
CA ILE A 107 -13.53 0.78 5.44
C ILE A 107 -12.65 0.88 4.18
N GLY A 108 -11.56 0.10 4.12
CA GLY A 108 -10.69 0.02 2.95
C GLY A 108 -11.39 -0.47 1.69
N ILE A 109 -12.28 -1.47 1.81
CA ILE A 109 -13.11 -1.96 0.70
C ILE A 109 -14.06 -0.85 0.23
N ILE A 110 -14.76 -0.18 1.14
CA ILE A 110 -15.68 0.91 0.80
C ILE A 110 -14.92 2.03 0.09
N LEU A 111 -13.77 2.43 0.62
CA LEU A 111 -12.93 3.46 0.02
C LEU A 111 -12.44 3.06 -1.38
N ALA A 112 -12.02 1.80 -1.55
CA ALA A 112 -11.59 1.29 -2.85
C ALA A 112 -12.72 1.30 -3.88
N LEU A 113 -13.91 0.86 -3.49
CA LEU A 113 -15.09 0.88 -4.37
C LEU A 113 -15.50 2.31 -4.75
N LEU A 114 -15.46 3.25 -3.79
CA LEU A 114 -15.71 4.66 -4.07
C LEU A 114 -14.66 5.21 -5.05
N LEU A 115 -13.38 4.95 -4.81
CA LEU A 115 -12.30 5.39 -5.70
C LEU A 115 -12.46 4.83 -7.11
N MET A 116 -12.86 3.56 -7.26
CA MET A 116 -13.16 2.95 -8.56
C MET A 116 -14.37 3.59 -9.25
N GLN A 117 -15.37 4.05 -8.51
CA GLN A 117 -16.55 4.71 -9.08
C GLN A 117 -16.21 6.10 -9.67
N TYR A 118 -15.24 6.80 -9.10
CA TYR A 118 -14.82 8.13 -9.52
C TYR A 118 -13.69 8.13 -10.56
N LEU A 119 -13.25 6.95 -11.01
CA LEU A 119 -12.18 6.72 -11.98
C LEU A 119 -12.75 6.42 -13.37
#